data_AF-A0A9N9CJV6-F1
#
_entry.id   AF-A0A9N9CJV6-F1
#
_cell.length_a   1.000
_cell.length_b   1.000
_cell.length_c   1.000
_cell.angle_alpha   90.00
_cell.angle_beta   90.00
_cell.angle_gamma   90.00
#
_symmetry.space_group_name_H-M   'P 1'
#
loop_
_entity.id
_entity.type
_entity.pdbx_description
1 polymer ?
#
loop_
_entity_poly.entity_id
_entity_poly.type
_entity_poly.pdbx_seq_one_letter_code
_entity_poly.pdbx_strand_id
1 'polypeptide(L)'
;FHLICRMTPYPHPQNLQPTKLTVSCGWVFHWVNKPEAKELFDFLNSYLKLPDRRALSEQILETTVSEGDKAMHEALREDPIGITLTFDGWTNVKNEQLLGIMIITSEGKPYVWKATDISIERESHLEVMEKTKVMIDELENMKVKVSVVVTDSASPYAASREVFKEMTDLKTTMDRGIRLASYFKNANNKYFIAKLHDQQKITYNKYYGIAAPGETRWNSYYTVVTSLLQTQQALQVYI
;
A
#
# COMPACT_ATOMS: atom_id res chain seq x y z
N PHE A 1 -36.40 15.31 -32.50
CA PHE A 1 -35.03 15.48 -32.01
C PHE A 1 -34.31 14.14 -32.05
N HIS A 2 -33.76 13.84 -33.23
CA HIS A 2 -32.85 12.74 -33.46
C HIS A 2 -31.46 13.22 -33.01
N LEU A 3 -30.92 12.65 -31.93
CA LEU A 3 -29.48 12.61 -31.74
C LEU A 3 -29.06 11.15 -31.77
N ILE A 4 -28.47 10.79 -32.91
CA ILE A 4 -27.83 9.53 -33.17
C ILE A 4 -26.58 9.48 -32.27
N CYS A 5 -26.68 8.80 -31.13
CA CYS A 5 -25.50 8.32 -30.42
C CYS A 5 -24.95 7.09 -31.16
N ARG A 6 -24.08 7.33 -32.15
CA ARG A 6 -23.06 6.35 -32.50
C ARG A 6 -22.09 6.28 -31.31
N MET A 7 -22.27 5.29 -30.44
CA MET A 7 -21.26 4.97 -29.42
C MET A 7 -20.22 4.05 -30.03
N THR A 8 -18.98 4.53 -29.97
CA THR A 8 -17.72 3.90 -30.35
C THR A 8 -17.40 2.73 -29.41
N PRO A 9 -16.39 1.88 -29.73
CA PRO A 9 -16.10 0.66 -28.98
C PRO A 9 -15.32 0.88 -27.66
N TYR A 10 -15.37 2.07 -27.07
CA TYR A 10 -14.70 2.36 -25.80
C TYR A 10 -15.68 2.19 -24.63
N PRO A 11 -15.23 1.68 -23.47
CA PRO A 11 -16.10 1.49 -22.32
C PRO A 11 -16.52 2.85 -21.78
N HIS A 12 -17.81 3.17 -21.94
CA HIS A 12 -18.43 4.30 -21.25
C HIS A 12 -18.47 4.03 -19.72
N PRO A 13 -18.46 5.08 -18.87
CA PRO A 13 -18.50 4.94 -17.41
C PRO A 13 -19.72 4.17 -16.85
N GLN A 14 -20.75 3.95 -17.68
CA GLN A 14 -21.91 3.11 -17.36
C GLN A 14 -21.56 1.60 -17.31
N ASN A 15 -20.46 1.16 -17.93
CA ASN A 15 -20.08 -0.26 -18.00
C ASN A 15 -19.27 -0.75 -16.80
N LEU A 16 -18.78 0.13 -15.92
CA LEU A 16 -17.92 -0.24 -14.78
C LEU A 16 -18.72 -0.65 -13.52
N GLN A 17 -20.00 -0.25 -13.44
CA GLN A 17 -20.87 -0.52 -12.28
C GLN A 17 -21.18 -2.01 -12.08
N PRO A 18 -21.45 -2.82 -13.13
CA PRO A 18 -21.68 -4.25 -12.98
C PRO A 18 -20.51 -5.00 -12.34
N THR A 19 -19.26 -4.64 -12.65
CA THR A 19 -18.07 -5.26 -12.04
C THR A 19 -17.98 -4.92 -10.56
N LYS A 20 -18.17 -3.65 -10.20
CA LYS A 20 -18.18 -3.21 -8.79
C LYS A 20 -19.28 -3.91 -7.99
N LEU A 21 -20.48 -4.03 -8.56
CA LEU A 21 -21.59 -4.76 -7.95
C LEU A 21 -21.23 -6.24 -7.75
N THR A 22 -20.68 -6.88 -8.78
CA THR A 22 -20.27 -8.29 -8.74
C THR A 22 -19.29 -8.54 -7.59
N VAL A 23 -18.24 -7.72 -7.49
CA VAL A 23 -17.21 -7.85 -6.44
C VAL A 23 -17.79 -7.54 -5.06
N SER A 24 -18.55 -6.46 -4.92
CA SER A 24 -19.11 -6.02 -3.62
C SER A 24 -20.11 -7.03 -3.05
N CYS A 25 -20.83 -7.74 -3.90
CA CYS A 25 -21.79 -8.77 -3.50
C CYS A 25 -21.19 -10.18 -3.43
N GLY A 26 -19.90 -10.35 -3.76
CA GLY A 26 -19.26 -11.67 -3.81
C GLY A 26 -19.89 -12.61 -4.84
N TRP A 27 -20.45 -12.07 -5.92
CA TRP A 27 -21.14 -12.86 -6.94
C TRP A 27 -20.17 -13.43 -7.97
N VAL A 28 -20.49 -14.61 -8.48
CA VAL A 28 -19.82 -15.16 -9.66
C VAL A 28 -20.27 -14.41 -10.91
N PHE A 29 -19.34 -14.05 -11.81
CA PHE A 29 -19.63 -13.26 -13.03
C PHE A 29 -20.76 -13.81 -13.91
N HIS A 30 -21.10 -15.09 -13.80
CA HIS A 30 -22.20 -15.70 -14.55
C HIS A 30 -23.59 -15.17 -14.18
N TRP A 31 -23.76 -14.46 -13.05
CA TRP A 31 -25.05 -13.88 -12.65
C TRP A 31 -25.65 -12.98 -13.74
N VAL A 32 -24.80 -12.24 -14.47
CA VAL A 32 -25.23 -11.29 -15.52
C VAL A 32 -25.93 -11.97 -16.70
N ASN A 33 -25.70 -13.29 -16.88
CA ASN A 33 -26.33 -14.07 -17.94
C ASN A 33 -27.66 -14.70 -17.52
N LYS A 34 -28.03 -14.65 -16.22
CA LYS A 34 -29.25 -15.27 -15.71
C LYS A 34 -30.49 -14.48 -16.16
N PRO A 35 -31.59 -15.16 -16.52
CA PRO A 35 -32.81 -14.49 -16.98
C PRO A 35 -33.37 -13.54 -15.90
N GLU A 36 -33.32 -13.92 -14.62
CA GLU A 36 -33.81 -13.11 -13.50
C GLU A 36 -33.01 -11.80 -13.38
N ALA A 37 -31.70 -11.84 -13.64
CA ALA A 37 -30.88 -10.64 -13.67
C ALA A 37 -31.23 -9.74 -14.85
N LYS A 38 -31.49 -10.31 -16.03
CA LYS A 38 -31.91 -9.53 -17.20
C LYS A 38 -33.26 -8.87 -16.97
N GLU A 39 -34.24 -9.62 -16.47
CA GLU A 39 -35.57 -9.10 -16.13
C GLU A 39 -35.51 -7.97 -15.09
N LEU A 40 -34.68 -8.12 -14.06
CA LEU A 40 -34.48 -7.08 -13.05
C LEU A 40 -33.92 -5.79 -13.67
N PHE A 41 -32.88 -5.89 -14.48
CA PHE A 41 -32.26 -4.70 -15.08
C PHE A 41 -33.11 -4.08 -16.18
N ASP A 42 -33.86 -4.89 -16.94
CA ASP A 42 -34.85 -4.42 -17.91
C ASP A 42 -36.01 -3.68 -17.21
N PHE A 43 -36.46 -4.17 -16.05
CA PHE A 43 -37.45 -3.50 -15.20
C PHE A 43 -36.94 -2.15 -14.68
N LEU A 44 -35.68 -2.11 -14.20
CA LEU A 44 -35.08 -0.87 -13.70
C LEU A 44 -34.89 0.17 -14.81
N ASN A 45 -34.43 -0.26 -15.99
CA ASN A 45 -34.33 0.58 -17.18
C ASN A 45 -34.12 -0.29 -18.44
N SER A 46 -35.15 -0.37 -19.28
CA SER A 46 -35.15 -1.18 -20.51
C SER A 46 -34.13 -0.76 -21.57
N TYR A 47 -33.49 0.41 -21.43
CA TYR A 47 -32.41 0.84 -22.31
C TYR A 47 -31.03 0.39 -21.82
N LEU A 48 -30.90 -0.12 -20.59
CA LEU A 48 -29.65 -0.68 -20.09
C LEU A 48 -29.41 -2.04 -20.73
N LYS A 49 -28.29 -2.16 -21.45
CA LYS A 49 -27.81 -3.44 -21.97
C LYS A 49 -26.75 -3.98 -21.05
N LEU A 50 -27.06 -5.08 -20.38
CA LEU A 50 -26.06 -5.79 -19.58
C LEU A 50 -24.98 -6.41 -20.49
N PRO A 51 -23.70 -6.34 -20.10
CA PRO A 51 -22.65 -7.11 -20.77
C PRO A 51 -22.88 -8.60 -20.55
N ASP A 52 -22.34 -9.44 -21.42
CA ASP A 52 -22.27 -10.87 -21.11
C ASP A 52 -21.17 -11.17 -20.08
N ARG A 53 -21.18 -12.38 -19.53
CA ARG A 53 -20.19 -12.81 -18.52
C ARG A 53 -18.74 -12.67 -18.98
N ARG A 54 -18.43 -12.85 -20.28
CA ARG A 54 -17.05 -12.79 -20.79
C ARG A 54 -16.60 -11.33 -20.88
N ALA A 55 -17.43 -10.47 -21.47
CA ALA A 55 -17.19 -9.04 -21.49
C ALA A 55 -17.01 -8.49 -20.07
N LEU A 56 -17.80 -8.97 -19.11
CA LEU A 56 -17.69 -8.59 -17.71
C LEU A 56 -16.39 -9.08 -17.03
N SER A 57 -15.99 -10.34 -17.23
CA SER A 57 -14.81 -10.93 -16.58
C SER A 57 -13.49 -10.61 -17.26
N GLU A 58 -13.51 -10.16 -18.51
CA GLU A 58 -12.32 -9.85 -19.31
C GLU A 58 -12.23 -8.32 -19.47
N GLN A 59 -12.78 -7.78 -20.56
CA GLN A 59 -12.60 -6.38 -20.96
C GLN A 59 -12.98 -5.36 -19.87
N ILE A 60 -14.14 -5.52 -19.24
CA ILE A 60 -14.63 -4.56 -18.25
C ILE A 60 -13.80 -4.69 -16.96
N LEU A 61 -13.51 -5.93 -16.52
CA LEU A 61 -12.68 -6.16 -15.35
C LEU A 61 -11.27 -5.58 -15.56
N GLU A 62 -10.62 -5.89 -16.68
CA GLU A 62 -9.29 -5.38 -17.03
C GLU A 62 -9.26 -3.85 -17.08
N THR A 63 -10.27 -3.22 -17.67
CA THR A 63 -10.38 -1.76 -17.69
C THR A 63 -10.51 -1.20 -16.26
N THR A 64 -11.37 -1.81 -15.44
CA THR A 64 -11.60 -1.39 -14.04
C THR A 64 -10.32 -1.52 -13.20
N VAL A 65 -9.60 -2.64 -13.37
CA VAL A 65 -8.33 -2.90 -12.68
C VAL A 65 -7.28 -1.90 -13.15
N SER A 66 -7.14 -1.66 -14.45
CA SER A 66 -6.17 -0.68 -14.99
C SER A 66 -6.42 0.74 -14.49
N GLU A 67 -7.69 1.15 -14.36
CA GLU A 67 -8.05 2.44 -13.76
C GLU A 67 -7.68 2.48 -12.26
N GLY A 68 -7.97 1.39 -11.53
CA GLY A 68 -7.58 1.23 -10.13
C GLY A 68 -6.07 1.29 -9.92
N ASP A 69 -5.30 0.60 -10.78
CA ASP A 69 -3.84 0.56 -10.73
C ASP A 69 -3.24 1.93 -11.01
N LYS A 70 -3.76 2.67 -11.99
CA LYS A 70 -3.33 4.04 -12.26
C LYS A 70 -3.52 4.94 -11.04
N ALA A 71 -4.70 4.89 -10.43
CA ALA A 71 -5.01 5.67 -9.22
C ALA A 71 -4.14 5.25 -8.02
N MET A 72 -3.87 3.95 -7.89
CA MET A 72 -2.93 3.44 -6.89
C MET A 72 -1.53 4.00 -7.16
N HIS A 73 -0.97 3.84 -8.36
CA HIS A 73 0.37 4.31 -8.69
C HIS A 73 0.56 5.82 -8.47
N GLU A 74 -0.44 6.62 -8.81
CA GLU A 74 -0.45 8.06 -8.53
C GLU A 74 -0.40 8.32 -7.01
N ALA A 75 -1.27 7.67 -6.23
CA ALA A 75 -1.29 7.81 -4.78
C ALA A 75 0.03 7.35 -4.11
N LEU A 76 0.67 6.28 -4.61
CA LEU A 76 1.95 5.82 -4.07
C LEU A 76 3.11 6.76 -4.42
N ARG A 77 3.09 7.35 -5.62
CA ARG A 77 4.13 8.30 -6.08
C ARG A 77 4.04 9.63 -5.36
N GLU A 78 2.83 10.11 -5.10
CA GLU A 78 2.59 11.38 -4.42
C GLU A 78 2.67 11.28 -2.90
N ASP A 79 2.92 10.10 -2.34
CA ASP A 79 3.06 9.93 -0.90
C ASP A 79 4.22 10.82 -0.36
N PRO A 80 3.94 11.74 0.57
CA PRO A 80 4.89 12.79 0.96
C PRO A 80 6.10 12.24 1.74
N ILE A 81 5.96 11.05 2.32
CA ILE A 81 6.94 10.45 3.22
C ILE A 81 7.64 9.29 2.53
N GLY A 82 6.87 8.46 1.85
CA GLY A 82 7.24 7.17 1.29
C GLY A 82 6.45 6.04 1.92
N ILE A 83 6.41 4.92 1.22
CA ILE A 83 5.50 3.80 1.52
C ILE A 83 6.18 2.76 2.40
N THR A 84 5.35 1.95 3.05
CA THR A 84 5.76 0.73 3.76
C THR A 84 5.40 -0.48 2.92
N LEU A 85 6.41 -1.28 2.55
CA LEU A 85 6.24 -2.53 1.84
C LEU A 85 6.12 -3.67 2.85
N THR A 86 5.03 -4.42 2.81
CA THR A 86 4.77 -5.51 3.74
C THR A 86 4.67 -6.84 3.00
N PHE A 87 5.23 -7.88 3.59
CA PHE A 87 5.23 -9.25 3.06
C PHE A 87 4.56 -10.19 4.04
N ASP A 88 3.72 -11.07 3.51
CA ASP A 88 3.06 -12.12 4.27
C ASP A 88 3.08 -13.43 3.47
N GLY A 89 3.53 -14.49 4.11
CA GLY A 89 3.57 -15.83 3.52
C GLY A 89 2.46 -16.70 4.08
N TRP A 90 1.70 -17.38 3.22
CA TRP A 90 0.73 -18.39 3.67
C TRP A 90 0.70 -19.60 2.74
N THR A 91 0.34 -20.74 3.31
CA THR A 91 0.03 -21.95 2.54
C THR A 91 -1.47 -22.03 2.32
N ASN A 92 -1.90 -22.17 1.06
CA ASN A 92 -3.31 -22.28 0.74
C ASN A 92 -3.83 -23.72 0.92
N VAL A 93 -5.15 -23.92 0.73
CA VAL A 93 -5.81 -25.23 0.89
C VAL A 93 -5.35 -26.31 -0.10
N LYS A 94 -4.64 -25.92 -1.17
CA LYS A 94 -4.02 -26.83 -2.14
C LYS A 94 -2.57 -27.16 -1.78
N ASN A 95 -2.09 -26.72 -0.62
CA ASN A 95 -0.71 -26.85 -0.19
C ASN A 95 0.28 -26.09 -1.10
N GLU A 96 -0.18 -25.01 -1.73
CA GLU A 96 0.67 -24.07 -2.48
C GLU A 96 1.12 -22.97 -1.52
N GLN A 97 2.41 -22.62 -1.54
CA GLN A 97 2.97 -21.52 -0.78
C GLN A 97 2.82 -20.23 -1.58
N LEU A 98 2.16 -19.23 -0.98
CA LEU A 98 1.92 -17.94 -1.59
C LEU A 98 2.61 -16.85 -0.78
N LEU A 99 3.25 -15.91 -1.48
CA LEU A 99 3.80 -14.69 -0.93
C LEU A 99 2.93 -13.51 -1.35
N GLY A 100 2.20 -12.95 -0.40
CA GLY A 100 1.44 -11.73 -0.60
C GLY A 100 2.24 -10.50 -0.24
N ILE A 101 1.96 -9.44 -0.99
CA ILE A 101 2.63 -8.16 -0.88
C ILE A 101 1.55 -7.10 -0.77
N MET A 102 1.65 -6.31 0.29
CA MET A 102 0.77 -5.18 0.54
C MET A 102 1.62 -3.93 0.77
N ILE A 103 1.22 -2.85 0.11
CA ILE A 103 1.84 -1.54 0.23
C ILE A 103 0.94 -0.67 1.11
N ILE A 104 1.53 -0.04 2.12
CA ILE A 104 0.81 0.84 3.03
C ILE A 104 1.38 2.24 2.88
N THR A 105 0.52 3.22 2.56
CA THR A 105 0.92 4.63 2.48
C THR A 105 1.27 5.17 3.85
N SER A 106 1.90 6.34 3.90
CA SER A 106 2.23 7.02 5.15
C SER A 106 0.99 7.39 5.97
N GLU A 107 -0.16 7.57 5.32
CA GLU A 107 -1.47 7.78 5.95
C GLU A 107 -2.13 6.48 6.45
N GLY A 108 -1.50 5.33 6.24
CA GLY A 108 -2.01 4.03 6.66
C GLY A 108 -3.01 3.40 5.69
N LYS A 109 -3.10 3.88 4.45
CA LYS A 109 -3.99 3.29 3.42
C LYS A 109 -3.33 2.05 2.81
N PRO A 110 -3.97 0.86 2.90
CA PRO A 110 -3.41 -0.36 2.34
C PRO A 110 -3.78 -0.54 0.87
N TYR A 111 -2.86 -1.09 0.10
CA TYR A 111 -3.02 -1.51 -1.29
C TYR A 111 -2.46 -2.91 -1.46
N VAL A 112 -3.26 -3.83 -2.00
CA VAL A 112 -2.77 -5.16 -2.39
C VAL A 112 -1.97 -5.00 -3.68
N TRP A 113 -0.69 -5.37 -3.64
CA TRP A 113 0.17 -5.27 -4.81
C TRP A 113 0.15 -6.55 -5.64
N LYS A 114 0.49 -7.67 -5.02
CA LYS A 114 0.59 -8.96 -5.69
C LYS A 114 0.54 -10.12 -4.71
N ALA A 115 0.00 -11.25 -5.15
CA ALA A 115 0.22 -12.55 -4.52
C ALA A 115 0.96 -13.44 -5.53
N THR A 116 2.13 -13.93 -5.14
CA THR A 116 2.98 -14.75 -6.01
C THR A 116 3.05 -16.16 -5.47
N ASP A 117 2.82 -17.14 -6.33
CA ASP A 117 3.06 -18.55 -6.00
C ASP A 117 4.57 -18.79 -5.92
N ILE A 118 5.02 -19.28 -4.77
CA ILE A 118 6.40 -19.62 -4.44
C ILE A 118 6.55 -21.09 -4.05
N SER A 119 5.59 -21.95 -4.39
CA SER A 119 5.57 -23.37 -4.00
C SER A 119 6.77 -24.18 -4.49
N ILE A 120 7.42 -23.74 -5.56
CA ILE A 120 8.61 -24.38 -6.14
C ILE A 120 9.89 -23.89 -5.44
N GLU A 121 9.79 -22.77 -4.74
CA GLU A 121 10.88 -22.09 -4.05
C GLU A 121 10.93 -22.58 -2.61
N ARG A 122 12.12 -22.74 -2.04
CA ARG A 122 12.27 -23.45 -0.75
C ARG A 122 12.01 -22.57 0.47
N GLU A 123 11.22 -21.51 0.35
CA GLU A 123 11.12 -20.42 1.33
C GLU A 123 12.52 -20.09 1.89
N SER A 124 13.53 -20.02 1.02
CA SER A 124 14.84 -19.61 1.48
C SER A 124 14.85 -18.09 1.62
N HIS A 125 15.55 -17.59 2.63
CA HIS A 125 15.73 -16.15 2.81
C HIS A 125 16.31 -15.47 1.54
N LEU A 126 17.09 -16.20 0.73
CA LEU A 126 17.64 -15.73 -0.53
C LEU A 126 16.57 -15.45 -1.59
N GLU A 127 15.59 -16.34 -1.76
CA GLU A 127 14.51 -16.17 -2.73
C GLU A 127 13.57 -15.03 -2.32
N VAL A 128 13.22 -14.97 -1.04
CA VAL A 128 12.44 -13.85 -0.47
C VAL A 128 13.18 -12.53 -0.70
N MET A 129 14.51 -12.51 -0.51
CA MET A 129 15.33 -11.35 -0.78
C MET A 129 15.34 -10.95 -2.25
N GLU A 130 15.51 -11.90 -3.16
CA GLU A 130 15.52 -11.64 -4.60
C GLU A 130 14.19 -11.02 -5.05
N LYS A 131 13.06 -11.59 -4.65
CA LYS A 131 11.73 -11.02 -4.96
C LYS A 131 11.56 -9.63 -4.37
N THR A 132 12.03 -9.41 -3.14
CA THR A 132 11.95 -8.09 -2.51
C THR A 132 12.78 -7.07 -3.27
N LYS A 133 14.00 -7.42 -3.70
CA LYS A 133 14.86 -6.54 -4.50
C LYS A 133 14.20 -6.19 -5.83
N VAL A 134 13.73 -7.19 -6.58
CA VAL A 134 13.01 -6.99 -7.85
C VAL A 134 11.84 -6.03 -7.66
N MET A 135 11.09 -6.17 -6.57
CA MET A 135 9.97 -5.27 -6.31
C MET A 135 10.36 -3.86 -5.88
N ILE A 136 11.41 -3.72 -5.06
CA ILE A 136 11.94 -2.40 -4.71
C ILE A 136 12.40 -1.70 -6.00
N ASP A 137 13.11 -2.41 -6.88
CA ASP A 137 13.55 -1.88 -8.18
C ASP A 137 12.33 -1.49 -9.06
N GLU A 138 11.28 -2.31 -9.11
CA GLU A 138 10.03 -1.97 -9.80
C GLU A 138 9.40 -0.68 -9.25
N LEU A 139 9.31 -0.54 -7.93
CA LEU A 139 8.74 0.65 -7.27
C LEU A 139 9.60 1.89 -7.48
N GLU A 140 10.91 1.76 -7.39
CA GLU A 140 11.87 2.84 -7.65
C GLU A 140 11.80 3.31 -9.11
N ASN A 141 11.69 2.39 -10.06
CA ASN A 141 11.44 2.71 -11.48
C ASN A 141 10.13 3.46 -11.70
N MET A 142 9.12 3.22 -10.86
CA MET A 142 7.85 3.97 -10.85
C MET A 142 7.94 5.33 -10.13
N LYS A 143 9.12 5.67 -9.61
CA LYS A 143 9.40 6.84 -8.76
C LYS A 143 8.64 6.81 -7.43
N VAL A 144 8.35 5.62 -6.91
CA VAL A 144 7.76 5.42 -5.59
C VAL A 144 8.88 5.28 -4.57
N LYS A 145 8.83 6.08 -3.51
CA LYS A 145 9.82 6.03 -2.44
C LYS A 145 9.46 4.92 -1.43
N VAL A 146 10.25 3.86 -1.37
CA VAL A 146 10.13 2.83 -0.32
C VAL A 146 10.87 3.28 0.93
N SER A 147 10.16 3.43 2.06
CA SER A 147 10.76 3.88 3.31
C SER A 147 11.02 2.75 4.31
N VAL A 148 10.15 1.74 4.32
CA VAL A 148 10.20 0.65 5.29
C VAL A 148 9.80 -0.66 4.61
N VAL A 149 10.50 -1.74 4.94
CA VAL A 149 10.12 -3.11 4.59
C VAL A 149 9.76 -3.85 5.88
N VAL A 150 8.58 -4.48 5.91
CA VAL A 150 8.07 -5.26 7.04
C VAL A 150 7.79 -6.67 6.57
N THR A 151 8.24 -7.65 7.32
CA THR A 151 8.02 -9.08 7.05
C THR A 151 7.68 -9.79 8.35
N ASP A 152 7.01 -10.94 8.29
CA ASP A 152 6.68 -11.73 9.48
C ASP A 152 7.93 -12.29 10.20
N SER A 153 7.78 -12.78 11.42
CA SER A 153 8.90 -13.28 12.21
C SER A 153 9.38 -14.69 11.87
N ALA A 154 8.80 -15.37 10.87
CA ALA A 154 9.23 -16.72 10.51
C ALA A 154 10.66 -16.70 9.97
N SER A 155 11.37 -17.82 10.14
CA SER A 155 12.82 -17.89 9.96
C SER A 155 13.33 -17.34 8.62
N PRO A 156 12.70 -17.63 7.47
CA PRO A 156 13.14 -17.10 6.18
C PRO A 156 13.06 -15.57 6.09
N TYR A 157 11.96 -15.01 6.59
CA TYR A 157 11.67 -13.58 6.55
C TYR A 157 12.48 -12.80 7.59
N ALA A 158 12.79 -13.42 8.72
CA ALA A 158 13.70 -12.84 9.71
C ALA A 158 15.12 -12.72 9.17
N ALA A 159 15.62 -13.77 8.51
CA ALA A 159 16.94 -13.75 7.89
C ALA A 159 17.03 -12.74 6.74
N SER A 160 15.98 -12.58 5.93
CA SER A 160 15.97 -11.57 4.87
C SER A 160 16.04 -10.14 5.42
N ARG A 161 15.40 -9.84 6.57
CA ARG A 161 15.51 -8.55 7.25
C ARG A 161 16.92 -8.19 7.67
N GLU A 162 17.70 -9.14 8.19
CA GLU A 162 19.09 -8.85 8.59
C GLU A 162 19.92 -8.38 7.39
N VAL A 163 19.62 -8.87 6.19
CA VAL A 163 20.29 -8.43 4.96
C VAL A 163 19.70 -7.13 4.41
N PHE A 164 18.39 -6.86 4.54
CA PHE A 164 17.85 -5.54 4.18
C PHE A 164 18.41 -4.42 5.06
N LYS A 165 18.80 -4.71 6.30
CA LYS A 165 19.57 -3.76 7.12
C LYS A 165 20.91 -3.40 6.48
N GLU A 166 21.44 -4.17 5.54
CA GLU A 166 22.66 -3.82 4.80
C GLU A 166 22.42 -2.81 3.66
N MET A 167 21.16 -2.43 3.34
CA MET A 167 20.88 -1.24 2.53
C MET A 167 21.34 0.01 3.32
N THR A 168 22.55 0.47 3.02
CA THR A 168 23.33 1.41 3.84
C THR A 168 22.61 2.73 4.12
N ASP A 169 21.83 3.22 3.17
CA ASP A 169 21.18 4.52 3.25
C ASP A 169 19.95 4.50 4.17
N LEU A 170 19.17 3.42 4.12
CA LEU A 170 18.04 3.21 5.02
C LEU A 170 18.52 2.97 6.45
N LYS A 171 19.56 2.15 6.62
CA LYS A 171 20.16 1.91 7.95
C LYS A 171 20.75 3.18 8.55
N THR A 172 21.56 3.93 7.80
CA THR A 172 22.13 5.18 8.32
C THR A 172 21.07 6.23 8.61
N THR A 173 20.02 6.34 7.78
CA THR A 173 18.89 7.25 8.04
C THR A 173 18.12 6.84 9.28
N MET A 174 17.84 5.54 9.44
CA MET A 174 17.15 4.99 10.60
C MET A 174 17.97 5.16 11.88
N ASP A 175 19.28 4.88 11.86
CA ASP A 175 20.18 5.05 12.99
C ASP A 175 20.24 6.52 13.44
N ARG A 176 20.30 7.46 12.47
CA ARG A 176 20.21 8.90 12.76
C ARG A 176 18.86 9.28 13.35
N GLY A 177 17.77 8.76 12.80
CA GLY A 177 16.42 8.99 13.29
C GLY A 177 16.24 8.49 14.74
N ILE A 178 16.70 7.29 15.04
CA ILE A 178 16.67 6.70 16.39
C ILE A 178 17.51 7.53 17.36
N ARG A 179 18.70 7.97 16.94
CA ARG A 179 19.56 8.82 17.76
C ARG A 179 18.89 10.16 18.07
N LEU A 180 18.25 10.77 17.09
CA LEU A 180 17.49 12.02 17.26
C LEU A 180 16.30 11.82 18.19
N ALA A 181 15.53 10.74 18.01
CA ALA A 181 14.41 10.40 18.87
C ALA A 181 14.83 10.15 20.31
N SER A 182 15.94 9.43 20.51
CA SER A 182 16.53 9.15 21.82
C SER A 182 17.01 10.42 22.50
N TYR A 183 17.56 11.39 21.74
CA TYR A 183 17.98 12.68 22.27
C TYR A 183 16.81 13.46 22.88
N PHE A 184 15.68 13.59 22.18
CA PHE A 184 14.53 14.33 22.69
C PHE A 184 13.70 13.56 23.74
N LYS A 185 13.87 12.24 23.83
CA LYS A 185 13.31 11.42 24.92
C LYS A 185 14.12 11.51 26.21
N ASN A 186 15.39 11.88 26.13
CA ASN A 186 16.25 11.97 27.30
C ASN A 186 15.86 13.18 28.16
N ALA A 187 15.36 12.93 29.37
CA ALA A 187 14.93 13.96 30.31
C ALA A 187 16.04 14.94 30.72
N ASN A 188 17.31 14.65 30.45
CA ASN A 188 18.42 15.57 30.69
C ASN A 188 18.50 16.69 29.64
N ASN A 189 17.88 16.53 28.47
CA ASN A 189 17.89 17.51 27.37
C ASN A 189 16.75 18.54 27.46
N LYS A 190 16.36 18.92 28.69
CA LYS A 190 15.17 19.75 28.97
C LYS A 190 15.10 21.04 28.17
N TYR A 191 16.25 21.72 28.02
CA TYR A 191 16.34 22.98 27.28
C TYR A 191 15.94 22.81 25.81
N PHE A 192 16.46 21.79 25.13
CA PHE A 192 16.16 21.54 23.72
C PHE A 192 14.74 20.98 23.54
N ILE A 193 14.25 20.18 24.49
CA ILE A 193 12.86 19.73 24.50
C ILE A 193 11.90 20.92 24.60
N ALA A 194 12.15 21.87 25.52
CA ALA A 194 11.34 23.08 25.66
C ALA A 194 11.35 23.92 24.38
N LYS A 195 12.52 24.13 23.78
CA LYS A 195 12.63 24.83 22.48
C LYS A 195 11.85 24.14 21.37
N LEU A 196 11.91 22.82 21.28
CA LEU A 196 11.12 22.08 20.30
C LEU A 196 9.62 22.28 20.53
N HIS A 197 9.16 22.28 21.78
CA HIS A 197 7.76 22.56 22.11
C HIS A 197 7.34 23.97 21.68
N ASP A 198 8.16 24.98 21.97
CA ASP A 198 7.89 26.37 21.55
C ASP A 198 7.76 26.45 20.02
N GLN A 199 8.66 25.79 19.30
CA GLN A 199 8.63 25.78 17.84
C GLN A 199 7.43 25.01 17.29
N GLN A 200 7.08 23.85 17.86
CA GLN A 200 5.86 23.13 17.49
C GLN A 200 4.61 23.99 17.73
N LYS A 201 4.57 24.78 18.80
CA LYS A 201 3.47 25.69 19.08
C LYS A 201 3.38 26.81 18.04
N ILE A 202 4.51 27.38 17.62
CA ILE A 202 4.57 28.39 16.56
C ILE A 202 4.12 27.81 15.22
N THR A 203 4.66 26.65 14.82
CA THR A 203 4.44 26.08 13.48
C THR A 203 3.09 25.39 13.35
N TYR A 204 2.66 24.64 14.35
CA TYR A 204 1.50 23.75 14.25
C TYR A 204 0.35 24.12 15.19
N ASN A 205 0.55 25.06 16.12
CA ASN A 205 -0.36 25.38 17.22
C ASN A 205 -0.72 24.17 18.13
N LYS A 206 0.01 23.06 18.04
CA LYS A 206 -0.15 21.84 18.83
C LYS A 206 1.20 21.16 19.06
N TYR A 207 1.21 20.23 20.01
CA TYR A 207 2.41 19.47 20.37
C TYR A 207 2.33 18.05 19.82
N TYR A 208 3.44 17.58 19.26
CA TYR A 208 3.59 16.21 18.80
C TYR A 208 4.67 15.52 19.64
N GLY A 209 4.35 14.34 20.15
CA GLY A 209 5.31 13.52 20.88
C GLY A 209 6.26 12.81 19.92
N ILE A 210 7.56 12.83 20.23
CA ILE A 210 8.55 11.99 19.54
C ILE A 210 8.51 10.58 20.11
N ALA A 211 8.27 9.60 19.25
CA ALA A 211 8.25 8.19 19.64
C ALA A 211 9.69 7.65 19.73
N ALA A 212 9.89 6.66 20.60
CA ALA A 212 11.13 5.90 20.68
C ALA A 212 10.85 4.44 20.28
N PRO A 213 11.82 3.74 19.68
CA PRO A 213 11.61 2.35 19.33
C PRO A 213 11.45 1.52 20.61
N GLY A 214 10.43 0.67 20.64
CA GLY A 214 10.32 -0.42 21.61
C GLY A 214 10.70 -1.72 20.92
N GLU A 215 11.57 -2.52 21.54
CA GLU A 215 12.11 -3.76 20.95
C GLU A 215 11.02 -4.79 20.61
N THR A 216 9.84 -4.71 21.23
CA THR A 216 8.80 -5.75 21.17
C THR A 216 7.56 -5.38 20.38
N ARG A 217 7.55 -4.29 19.60
CA ARG A 217 6.35 -3.86 18.85
C ARG A 217 6.66 -3.70 17.36
N TRP A 218 5.97 -4.48 16.51
CA TRP A 218 6.19 -4.57 15.06
C TRP A 218 6.23 -3.20 14.33
N ASN A 219 5.52 -2.19 14.83
CA ASN A 219 5.45 -0.85 14.23
C ASN A 219 6.34 0.18 14.92
N SER A 220 7.27 -0.22 15.79
CA SER A 220 8.03 0.75 16.60
C SER A 220 8.90 1.68 15.76
N TYR A 221 9.59 1.15 14.76
CA TYR A 221 10.40 1.94 13.82
C TYR A 221 9.56 2.86 12.93
N TYR A 222 8.43 2.35 12.40
CA TYR A 222 7.46 3.18 11.67
C TYR A 222 6.97 4.34 12.54
N THR A 223 6.61 4.06 13.80
CA THR A 223 6.12 5.09 14.73
C THR A 223 7.19 6.16 15.01
N VAL A 224 8.46 5.77 15.14
CA VAL A 224 9.59 6.70 15.28
C VAL A 224 9.68 7.60 14.05
N VAL A 225 9.75 7.02 12.85
CA VAL A 225 9.87 7.76 11.60
C VAL A 225 8.69 8.72 11.40
N THR A 226 7.46 8.25 11.59
CA THR A 226 6.25 9.07 11.48
C THR A 226 6.27 10.23 12.48
N SER A 227 6.70 10.00 13.73
CA SER A 227 6.77 11.08 14.73
C SER A 227 7.82 12.16 14.38
N LEU A 228 8.95 11.76 13.78
CA LEU A 228 9.99 12.69 13.32
C LEU A 228 9.50 13.50 12.12
N LEU A 229 8.80 12.86 11.18
CA LEU A 229 8.26 13.52 9.99
C LEU A 229 7.13 14.51 10.33
N GLN A 230 6.24 14.13 11.24
CA GLN A 230 5.22 15.05 11.77
C GLN A 230 5.81 16.28 12.46
N THR A 231 7.04 16.18 12.96
CA THR A 231 7.75 17.25 13.66
C THR A 231 8.84 17.92 12.83
N GLN A 232 8.99 17.52 11.56
CA GLN A 232 10.14 17.87 10.72
C GLN A 232 10.37 19.38 10.60
N GLN A 233 9.34 20.18 10.29
CA GLN A 233 9.51 21.62 10.10
C GLN A 233 9.99 22.33 11.38
N ALA A 234 9.55 21.85 12.55
CA ALA A 234 10.00 22.38 13.83
C ALA A 234 11.43 21.92 14.17
N LEU A 235 11.80 20.70 13.79
CA LEU A 235 13.16 20.17 13.99
C LEU A 235 14.19 20.87 13.08
N GLN A 236 13.82 21.21 11.85
CA GLN A 236 14.68 21.87 10.86
C GLN A 236 15.12 23.28 11.25
N VAL A 237 14.52 23.90 12.26
CA VAL A 237 14.98 25.21 12.78
C VAL A 237 16.26 25.10 13.60
N TYR A 238 16.59 23.89 14.06
CA TYR A 238 17.72 23.62 14.95
C TYR A 238 18.79 22.70 14.33
N ILE A 239 18.58 22.24 13.08
CA ILE A 239 19.51 21.43 12.29
C ILE A 239 20.08 22.33 11.18
#